data_AF-A0A7W0PBZ8-F1
#
_entry.id   AF-A0A7W0PBZ8-F1
#
_cell.length_a   1.000
_cell.length_b   1.000
_cell.length_c   1.000
_cell.angle_alpha   90.00
_cell.angle_beta   90.00
_cell.angle_gamma   90.00
#
_symmetry.space_group_name_H-M   'P 1'
#
loop_
_entity.id
_entity.type
_entity.pdbx_description
1 polymer ?
#
loop_
_entity_poly.entity_id
_entity_poly.type
_entity_poly.pdbx_seq_one_letter_code
_entity_poly.pdbx_strand_id
1 'polypeptide(L)'
;MTATGRLVIMGSGETAPTMIKMHRTLLEGVPEGAAVLLDTPYGFQENAEDITARTRQYFRASVGHDVTVAGWRSADIDRLARERALTAVRAALWVFAGP
;
A
#
# COMPACT_ATOMS: atom_id res chain seq x y z
N MET A 1 -24.90 -4.20 7.93
CA MET A 1 -23.72 -4.36 8.81
C MET A 1 -22.63 -3.44 8.29
N THR A 2 -22.17 -2.47 9.08
CA THR A 2 -20.91 -1.77 8.79
C THR A 2 -19.78 -2.77 8.98
N ALA A 3 -19.12 -3.17 7.91
CA ALA A 3 -17.95 -4.04 8.01
C ALA A 3 -16.85 -3.29 8.78
N THR A 4 -16.43 -3.82 9.92
CA THR A 4 -15.34 -3.25 10.71
C THR A 4 -14.01 -3.53 10.02
N GLY A 5 -13.35 -2.50 9.49
CA GLY A 5 -11.99 -2.61 8.95
C GLY A 5 -10.96 -2.85 10.04
N ARG A 6 -9.83 -3.48 9.70
CA ARG A 6 -8.68 -3.66 10.61
C ARG A 6 -7.66 -2.54 10.36
N LEU A 7 -7.24 -1.85 11.42
CA LEU A 7 -6.08 -0.96 11.39
C LEU A 7 -4.89 -1.69 12.00
N VAL A 8 -3.82 -1.83 11.22
CA VAL A 8 -2.57 -2.45 11.67
C VAL A 8 -1.51 -1.37 11.75
N ILE A 9 -0.84 -1.29 12.89
CA ILE A 9 0.24 -0.34 13.14
C ILE A 9 1.54 -1.14 13.24
N MET A 10 2.50 -0.80 12.39
CA MET A 10 3.84 -1.40 12.38
C MET A 10 4.84 -0.33 12.80
N GLY A 11 5.76 -0.69 13.71
CA GLY A 11 6.74 0.27 14.23
C GLY A 11 7.95 0.45 13.32
N SER A 12 8.58 -0.66 12.91
CA SER A 12 9.75 -0.66 12.02
C SER A 12 9.83 -1.95 11.22
N GLY A 13 10.37 -1.86 10.00
CA GLY A 13 10.63 -3.02 9.16
C GLY A 13 9.37 -3.56 8.49
N GLU A 14 8.41 -2.70 8.21
CA GLU A 14 7.13 -2.98 7.54
C GLU A 14 7.28 -3.71 6.19
N THR A 15 8.44 -3.60 5.53
CA THR A 15 8.80 -4.40 4.34
C THR A 15 10.03 -5.31 4.55
N ALA A 16 10.40 -5.60 5.80
CA ALA A 16 11.49 -6.52 6.13
C ALA A 16 11.10 -7.99 5.92
N PRO A 17 12.05 -8.91 5.70
CA PRO A 17 11.76 -10.34 5.54
C PRO A 17 11.00 -10.96 6.73
N THR A 18 11.25 -10.48 7.94
CA THR A 18 10.56 -10.93 9.16
C THR A 18 9.06 -10.60 9.17
N MET A 19 8.62 -9.62 8.37
CA MET A 19 7.21 -9.23 8.26
C MET A 19 6.41 -10.03 7.22
N ILE A 20 7.05 -10.87 6.40
CA ILE A 20 6.37 -11.59 5.31
C ILE A 20 5.22 -12.45 5.86
N LYS A 21 5.47 -13.22 6.92
CA LYS A 21 4.44 -14.07 7.55
C LYS A 21 3.29 -13.24 8.10
N MET A 22 3.58 -12.07 8.66
CA MET A 22 2.57 -11.17 9.21
C MET A 22 1.64 -10.64 8.11
N HIS A 23 2.19 -10.15 7.00
CA HIS A 23 1.40 -9.71 5.85
C HIS A 23 0.51 -10.82 5.28
N ARG A 24 1.06 -12.03 5.12
CA ARG A 24 0.27 -13.19 4.65
C ARG A 24 -0.91 -13.49 5.58
N THR A 25 -0.67 -13.58 6.89
CA THR A 25 -1.74 -13.82 7.88
C THR A 25 -2.80 -12.71 7.91
N LEU A 26 -2.40 -11.45 7.72
CA LEU A 26 -3.35 -10.34 7.66
C LEU A 26 -4.23 -10.42 6.40
N LEU A 27 -3.63 -10.78 5.26
CA LEU A 27 -4.30 -10.88 3.96
C LEU A 27 -5.22 -12.10 3.84
N GLU A 28 -4.98 -13.20 4.57
CA GLU A 28 -5.89 -14.36 4.64
C GLU A 28 -7.31 -13.98 5.06
N GLY A 29 -7.46 -12.91 5.85
CA GLY A 29 -8.77 -12.42 6.29
C GLY A 29 -9.36 -11.29 5.44
N VAL A 30 -8.71 -10.93 4.33
CA VAL A 30 -9.17 -9.89 3.40
C VAL A 30 -9.81 -10.57 2.19
N PRO A 31 -11.04 -10.20 1.78
CA PRO A 31 -11.62 -10.72 0.56
C PRO A 31 -10.76 -10.39 -0.65
N GLU A 32 -10.82 -11.23 -1.69
CA GLU A 32 -10.10 -10.96 -2.93
C GLU A 32 -10.58 -9.65 -3.56
N GLY A 33 -9.64 -8.81 -4.00
CA GLY A 33 -9.94 -7.53 -4.63
C GLY A 33 -8.75 -6.57 -4.61
N ALA A 34 -9.06 -5.27 -4.76
CA ALA A 34 -8.04 -4.26 -4.95
C ALA A 34 -7.17 -4.06 -3.68
N ALA A 35 -5.86 -4.19 -3.86
CA ALA A 35 -4.84 -3.92 -2.86
C ALA A 35 -4.01 -2.71 -3.31
N VAL A 36 -3.87 -1.71 -2.44
CA VAL A 36 -3.24 -0.41 -2.77
C VAL A 36 -2.01 -0.13 -1.92
N LEU A 37 -0.96 0.34 -2.58
CA LEU A 37 0.21 0.98 -1.98
C LEU A 37 0.02 2.50 -2.06
N LEU A 38 0.00 3.17 -0.90
CA LEU A 38 0.09 4.62 -0.79
C LEU A 38 1.55 5.05 -0.80
N ASP A 39 1.92 5.89 -1.76
CA ASP A 39 3.28 6.44 -1.88
C ASP A 39 3.45 7.81 -1.24
N THR A 40 2.35 8.44 -0.81
CA THR A 40 2.35 9.72 -0.07
C THR A 40 3.33 9.75 1.11
N PRO A 41 3.42 8.71 1.98
CA PRO A 41 4.26 8.76 3.18
C PRO A 41 5.75 8.96 2.90
N TYR A 42 6.25 8.43 1.79
CA TYR A 42 7.65 8.53 1.38
C TYR A 42 7.83 9.38 0.12
N GLY A 43 6.80 10.10 -0.33
CA GLY A 43 6.81 10.89 -1.56
C GLY A 43 7.80 12.04 -1.57
N PHE A 44 8.30 12.45 -0.41
CA PHE A 44 9.33 13.47 -0.25
C PHE A 44 10.77 12.93 -0.44
N GLN A 45 10.94 11.60 -0.47
CA GLN A 45 12.25 10.97 -0.65
C GLN A 45 12.69 11.08 -2.11
N GLU A 46 13.96 11.41 -2.34
CA GLU A 46 14.53 11.50 -3.71
C GLU A 46 14.43 10.15 -4.46
N ASN A 47 14.48 9.04 -3.73
CA ASN A 47 14.37 7.69 -4.26
C ASN A 47 12.95 7.10 -4.14
N ALA A 48 11.90 7.93 -4.07
CA ALA A 48 10.51 7.46 -3.92
C ALA A 48 10.09 6.42 -4.97
N GLU A 49 10.56 6.55 -6.22
CA GLU A 49 10.30 5.56 -7.28
C GLU A 49 10.93 4.20 -6.98
N ASP A 50 12.17 4.19 -6.49
CA ASP A 50 12.85 2.97 -6.07
C ASP A 50 12.14 2.32 -4.89
N ILE A 51 11.71 3.12 -3.91
CA ILE A 51 10.93 2.64 -2.76
C ILE A 51 9.64 1.98 -3.25
N THR A 52 8.88 2.66 -4.11
CA THR A 52 7.66 2.10 -4.72
C THR A 52 7.94 0.78 -5.44
N ALA A 53 8.98 0.72 -6.28
CA ALA A 53 9.33 -0.47 -7.05
C ALA A 53 9.69 -1.65 -6.13
N ARG A 54 10.51 -1.42 -5.11
CA ARG A 54 10.92 -2.44 -4.13
C ARG A 54 9.74 -2.93 -3.30
N THR A 55 8.86 -2.03 -2.85
CA THR A 55 7.66 -2.41 -2.08
C THR A 55 6.71 -3.25 -2.92
N ARG A 56 6.46 -2.89 -4.18
CA ARG A 56 5.67 -3.72 -5.10
C ARG A 56 6.30 -5.09 -5.31
N GLN A 57 7.63 -5.15 -5.48
CA GLN A 57 8.36 -6.41 -5.61
C GLN A 57 8.25 -7.25 -4.34
N TYR A 58 8.36 -6.65 -3.15
CA TYR A 58 8.20 -7.33 -1.87
C TYR A 58 6.82 -7.99 -1.76
N PHE A 59 5.75 -7.24 -2.05
CA PHE A 59 4.41 -7.80 -1.99
C PHE A 59 4.20 -8.91 -3.02
N ARG A 60 4.61 -8.70 -4.27
CA ARG A 60 4.43 -9.68 -5.34
C ARG A 60 5.26 -10.95 -5.11
N ALA A 61 6.57 -10.80 -4.89
CA ALA A 61 7.51 -11.92 -4.88
C ALA A 61 7.64 -12.60 -3.51
N SER A 62 7.51 -11.85 -2.42
CA SER A 62 7.70 -12.37 -1.07
C SER A 62 6.37 -12.63 -0.36
N VAL A 63 5.42 -11.69 -0.39
CA VAL A 63 4.12 -11.89 0.27
C VAL A 63 3.21 -12.78 -0.58
N GLY A 64 3.24 -12.63 -1.90
CA GLY A 64 2.38 -13.34 -2.85
C GLY A 64 1.13 -12.56 -3.26
N HIS A 65 1.14 -11.23 -3.17
CA HIS A 65 0.02 -10.36 -3.53
C HIS A 65 0.48 -9.19 -4.39
N ASP A 66 -0.29 -8.86 -5.43
CA ASP A 66 -0.04 -7.65 -6.22
C ASP A 66 -0.67 -6.43 -5.57
N VAL A 67 0.04 -5.30 -5.64
CA VAL A 67 -0.41 -4.01 -5.13
C VAL A 67 -0.33 -2.94 -6.22
N THR A 68 -1.39 -2.15 -6.33
CA THR A 68 -1.47 -1.01 -7.25
C THR A 68 -1.07 0.26 -6.52
N VAL A 69 -0.33 1.14 -7.18
CA VAL A 69 0.10 2.42 -6.57
C VAL A 69 -1.02 3.43 -6.67
N ALA A 70 -1.43 4.01 -5.55
CA ALA A 70 -2.24 5.22 -5.52
C ALA A 70 -1.30 6.42 -5.35
N GLY A 71 -0.87 6.97 -6.49
CA GLY A 71 0.13 8.03 -6.56
C GLY A 71 -0.40 9.38 -6.11
N TRP A 72 0.08 9.87 -4.95
CA TRP A 72 -0.24 11.20 -4.42
C TRP A 72 0.87 11.70 -3.50
N ARG A 73 2.04 12.00 -4.08
CA ARG A 73 3.27 12.32 -3.33
C ARG A 73 3.33 13.73 -2.76
N SER A 74 2.61 14.69 -3.34
CA SER A 74 2.56 16.07 -2.87
C SER A 74 1.18 16.68 -3.08
N ALA A 75 0.94 17.85 -2.49
CA ALA A 75 -0.29 18.61 -2.74
C ALA A 75 -0.33 19.23 -4.16
N ASP A 76 0.82 19.34 -4.82
CA ASP A 76 1.00 19.97 -6.13
C ASP A 76 0.95 18.92 -7.26
N ILE A 77 -0.13 18.14 -7.28
CA ILE A 77 -0.43 17.20 -8.36
C ILE A 77 -1.68 17.66 -9.11
N ASP A 78 -1.80 17.26 -10.38
CA ASP A 78 -2.98 17.58 -11.15
C ASP A 78 -4.25 16.93 -10.54
N ARG A 79 -5.39 17.58 -10.76
CA ARG A 79 -6.68 17.15 -10.19
C ARG A 79 -7.06 15.73 -10.62
N LEU A 80 -6.75 15.33 -11.86
CA LEU A 80 -7.11 14.01 -12.36
C LEU A 80 -6.28 12.92 -11.67
N ALA A 81 -4.98 13.13 -11.50
CA ALA A 81 -4.10 12.24 -10.74
C ALA A 81 -4.60 12.06 -9.31
N ARG A 82 -4.98 13.17 -8.65
CA ARG A 82 -5.55 13.13 -7.30
C ARG A 82 -6.86 12.31 -7.23
N GLU A 83 -7.81 12.56 -8.14
CA GLU A 83 -9.08 11.82 -8.14
C GLU A 83 -8.88 10.32 -8.48
N ARG A 84 -7.92 9.98 -9.33
CA ARG A 84 -7.53 8.59 -9.60
C ARG A 84 -7.00 7.90 -8.34
N ALA A 85 -6.09 8.55 -7.61
CA ALA A 85 -5.57 8.03 -6.34
C ALA A 85 -6.68 7.83 -5.30
N LEU A 86 -7.55 8.84 -5.12
CA LEU A 86 -8.69 8.74 -4.20
C LEU A 86 -9.67 7.63 -4.59
N THR A 87 -9.92 7.45 -5.88
CA THR A 87 -10.78 6.37 -6.39
C THR A 87 -10.17 4.99 -6.11
N ALA A 88 -8.86 4.83 -6.33
CA ALA A 88 -8.16 3.59 -6.02
C ALA A 88 -8.24 3.25 -4.52
N VAL A 89 -8.05 4.24 -3.64
CA VAL A 89 -8.16 4.05 -2.18
C VAL A 89 -9.59 3.67 -1.77
N ARG A 90 -10.62 4.32 -2.33
CA ARG A 90 -12.03 4.01 -2.02
C ARG A 90 -12.44 2.60 -2.43
N ALA A 91 -11.84 2.06 -3.48
CA ALA A 91 -12.12 0.71 -3.97
C ALA A 91 -11.27 -0.38 -3.28
N ALA A 92 -10.25 0.02 -2.51
CA ALA A 92 -9.31 -0.91 -1.92
C ALA A 92 -9.93 -1.72 -0.76
N LEU A 93 -9.66 -3.02 -0.76
CA LEU A 93 -9.95 -3.92 0.37
C LEU A 93 -8.76 -4.03 1.33
N TRP A 94 -7.58 -3.62 0.88
CA TRP A 94 -6.37 -3.52 1.67
C TRP A 94 -5.55 -2.32 1.21
N VAL A 95 -5.01 -1.57 2.18
CA VAL A 95 -4.17 -0.40 1.93
C VAL A 95 -2.92 -0.54 2.78
N PHE A 96 -1.76 -0.37 2.15
CA PHE A 96 -0.48 -0.27 2.81
C PHE A 96 0.11 1.12 2.58
N ALA A 97 0.52 1.77 3.67
CA ALA A 97 1.10 3.10 3.68
C ALA A 97 2.49 3.03 4.30
N GLY A 98 3.52 3.22 3.48
CA GLY A 98 4.93 3.03 3.87
C GLY A 98 5.72 2.30 2.79
N PRO A 99 7.02 2.02 2.99
CA PRO A 99 7.83 2.21 4.20
C PRO A 99 8.01 3.67 4.63
#